data_AF-A0A1R1Y5J9-F1
#
_entry.id   AF-A0A1R1Y5J9-F1
#
_cell.length_a   1.000
_cell.length_b   1.000
_cell.length_c   1.000
_cell.angle_alpha   90.00
_cell.angle_beta   90.00
_cell.angle_gamma   90.00
#
_symmetry.space_group_name_H-M   'P 1'
#
loop_
_entity.id
_entity.type
_entity.pdbx_description
1 polymer ?
#
loop_
_entity_poly.entity_id
_entity_poly.type
_entity_poly.pdbx_seq_one_letter_code
_entity_poly.pdbx_strand_id
1 'polypeptide(L)'
;MPSKILFNNYKENGQDYISPEGFETLVDDLNYSMDQIEPIVLSWLFGCTKMGNAEWNNAFKTLNSNSKDSVNTAVETAKASLSSQPALFKQFYLWTFLFAKDPNSKSIPSDIAASLFSVIFGKNHNHIQNFINYICLPDTVQALNKDQWASLYDFSLQIAPDFSNYDFEASWPVIFDEFVAYSTN
;
A
#
# COMPACT_ATOMS: atom_id res chain seq x y z
N MET A 1 15.20 -26.88 3.26
CA MET A 1 15.84 -25.55 3.30
C MET A 1 15.21 -24.75 4.43
N PRO A 2 15.99 -23.93 5.15
CA PRO A 2 15.47 -23.19 6.31
C PRO A 2 14.29 -22.26 5.96
N SER A 3 14.24 -21.72 4.73
CA SER A 3 13.08 -20.95 4.22
C SER A 3 11.77 -21.74 4.19
N LYS A 4 11.80 -23.05 3.88
CA LYS A 4 10.62 -23.93 3.89
C LYS A 4 10.13 -24.22 5.31
N ILE A 5 11.03 -24.27 6.29
CA ILE A 5 10.67 -24.48 7.71
C ILE A 5 9.94 -23.23 8.20
N LEU A 6 10.46 -22.04 7.89
CA LEU A 6 9.84 -20.78 8.24
C LEU A 6 8.47 -20.61 7.54
N PHE A 7 8.35 -20.94 6.24
CA PHE A 7 7.07 -20.91 5.52
C PHE A 7 6.02 -21.85 6.14
N ASN A 8 6.42 -23.05 6.57
CA ASN A 8 5.51 -24.02 7.17
C ASN A 8 4.91 -23.55 8.50
N ASN A 9 5.51 -22.57 9.18
CA ASN A 9 4.96 -22.01 10.41
C ASN A 9 3.75 -21.10 10.16
N TYR A 10 3.65 -20.52 8.95
CA TYR A 10 2.64 -19.52 8.62
C TYR A 10 1.67 -19.97 7.52
N LYS A 11 1.98 -21.05 6.80
CA LYS A 11 1.11 -21.53 5.71
C LYS A 11 -0.22 -22.05 6.23
N GLU A 12 -1.24 -21.91 5.40
CA GLU A 12 -2.56 -22.50 5.65
C GLU A 12 -2.50 -24.03 5.58
N ASN A 13 -3.23 -24.72 6.46
CA ASN A 13 -3.12 -26.17 6.58
C ASN A 13 -3.57 -26.88 5.29
N GLY A 14 -2.69 -27.70 4.72
CA GLY A 14 -2.95 -28.39 3.46
C GLY A 14 -2.89 -27.51 2.20
N GLN A 15 -2.51 -26.24 2.31
CA GLN A 15 -2.37 -25.31 1.19
C GLN A 15 -0.91 -24.88 0.98
N ASP A 16 -0.63 -24.26 -0.18
CA ASP A 16 0.70 -23.74 -0.55
C ASP A 16 0.75 -22.20 -0.56
N TYR A 17 -0.08 -21.57 0.29
CA TYR A 17 -0.14 -20.13 0.52
C TYR A 17 -0.24 -19.81 2.02
N ILE A 18 0.11 -18.58 2.39
CA ILE A 18 -0.07 -18.03 3.74
C ILE A 18 -1.45 -17.37 3.80
N SER A 19 -2.31 -17.82 4.72
CA SER A 19 -3.61 -17.18 4.98
C SER A 19 -3.45 -15.82 5.64
N PRO A 20 -4.47 -14.94 5.64
CA PRO A 20 -4.42 -13.66 6.35
C PRO A 20 -3.95 -13.80 7.80
N GLU A 21 -4.45 -14.81 8.52
CA GLU A 21 -4.08 -15.10 9.91
C GLU A 21 -2.62 -15.54 10.04
N GLY A 22 -2.13 -16.33 9.09
CA GLY A 22 -0.73 -16.71 9.00
C GLY A 22 0.18 -15.52 8.70
N PHE A 23 -0.30 -14.57 7.89
CA PHE A 23 0.43 -13.35 7.58
C PHE A 23 0.49 -12.40 8.77
N GLU A 24 -0.61 -12.23 9.51
CA GLU A 24 -0.63 -11.48 10.78
C GLU A 24 0.39 -12.07 11.77
N THR A 25 0.39 -13.40 11.92
CA THR A 25 1.37 -14.10 12.78
C THR A 25 2.81 -13.84 12.33
N LEU A 26 3.08 -13.82 11.02
CA LEU A 26 4.40 -13.49 10.47
C LEU A 26 4.81 -12.05 10.78
N VAL A 27 3.89 -11.10 10.61
CA VAL A 27 4.12 -9.67 10.88
C VAL A 27 4.43 -9.45 12.36
N ASP A 28 3.66 -10.06 13.25
CA ASP A 28 3.88 -10.03 14.70
C ASP A 28 5.24 -10.64 15.07
N ASP A 29 5.58 -11.78 14.47
CA ASP A 29 6.86 -12.48 14.67
C ASP A 29 8.09 -11.68 14.21
N LEU A 30 7.88 -10.69 13.34
CA LEU A 30 8.90 -9.74 12.88
C LEU A 30 8.93 -8.46 13.75
N ASN A 31 8.04 -8.34 14.73
CA ASN A 31 7.78 -7.17 15.58
C ASN A 31 7.24 -5.96 14.83
N TYR A 32 6.43 -6.21 13.80
CA TYR A 32 5.70 -5.19 13.06
C TYR A 32 4.23 -5.17 13.47
N SER A 33 3.54 -4.09 13.11
CA SER A 33 2.10 -3.95 13.31
C SER A 33 1.41 -3.90 11.96
N MET A 34 0.24 -4.54 11.86
CA MET A 34 -0.61 -4.52 10.66
C MET A 34 -1.06 -3.12 10.25
N ASP A 35 -1.04 -2.16 11.17
CA ASP A 35 -1.42 -0.76 10.94
C ASP A 35 -0.24 0.10 10.46
N GLN A 36 0.91 -0.50 10.19
CA GLN A 36 2.11 0.19 9.72
C GLN A 36 2.44 -0.19 8.26
N ILE A 37 3.45 0.45 7.68
CA ILE A 37 3.78 0.29 6.25
C ILE A 37 4.59 -0.99 5.98
N GLU A 38 5.24 -1.53 7.00
CA GLU A 38 6.14 -2.68 6.99
C GLU A 38 5.51 -3.95 6.38
N PRO A 39 4.27 -4.34 6.73
CA PRO A 39 3.60 -5.47 6.09
C PRO A 39 3.42 -5.29 4.57
N ILE A 40 3.14 -4.05 4.12
CA ILE A 40 2.98 -3.73 2.70
C ILE A 40 4.34 -3.77 1.99
N VAL A 41 5.38 -3.22 2.62
CA VAL A 41 6.76 -3.27 2.10
C VAL A 41 7.27 -4.70 2.01
N LEU A 42 6.99 -5.51 3.03
CA LEU A 42 7.32 -6.94 3.05
C LEU A 42 6.64 -7.66 1.88
N SER A 43 5.34 -7.43 1.68
CA SER A 43 4.57 -7.99 0.57
C SER A 43 5.14 -7.59 -0.80
N TRP A 44 5.58 -6.33 -0.93
CA TRP A 44 6.21 -5.82 -2.15
C TRP A 44 7.57 -6.48 -2.41
N LEU A 45 8.42 -6.59 -1.38
CA LEU A 45 9.73 -7.24 -1.47
C LEU A 45 9.62 -8.71 -1.88
N PHE A 46 8.57 -9.38 -1.43
CA PHE A 46 8.33 -10.79 -1.74
C PHE A 46 7.68 -10.98 -3.11
N GLY A 47 7.31 -9.88 -3.79
CA GLY A 47 6.66 -9.91 -5.09
C GLY A 47 5.28 -10.55 -5.03
N CYS A 48 4.57 -10.36 -3.91
CA CYS A 48 3.37 -11.12 -3.62
C CYS A 48 2.20 -10.74 -4.51
N THR A 49 1.60 -11.76 -5.09
CA THR A 49 0.24 -11.73 -5.65
C THR A 49 -0.74 -12.44 -4.73
N LYS A 50 -0.31 -13.54 -4.08
CA LYS A 50 -1.11 -14.32 -3.11
C LYS A 50 -0.29 -14.94 -1.96
N MET A 51 0.89 -14.41 -1.64
CA MET A 51 1.82 -14.96 -0.65
C MET A 51 1.99 -16.49 -0.73
N GLY A 52 2.33 -16.95 -1.93
CA GLY A 52 2.57 -18.36 -2.20
C GLY A 52 4.00 -18.82 -1.86
N ASN A 53 4.19 -20.13 -1.76
CA ASN A 53 5.51 -20.73 -1.52
C ASN A 53 6.56 -20.36 -2.59
N ALA A 54 6.13 -20.15 -3.84
CA ALA A 54 7.00 -19.72 -4.92
C ALA A 54 7.58 -18.31 -4.67
N GLU A 55 6.71 -17.36 -4.30
CA GLU A 55 7.06 -15.98 -3.97
C GLU A 55 8.00 -15.96 -2.76
N TRP A 56 7.65 -16.71 -1.71
CA TRP A 56 8.48 -16.88 -0.53
C TRP A 56 9.91 -17.38 -0.85
N ASN A 57 10.02 -18.47 -1.60
CA ASN A 57 11.34 -19.02 -1.93
C ASN A 57 12.16 -18.07 -2.82
N ASN A 58 11.51 -17.33 -3.73
CA ASN A 58 12.19 -16.35 -4.56
C ASN A 58 12.68 -15.16 -3.74
N ALA A 59 11.87 -14.66 -2.81
CA ALA A 59 12.25 -13.59 -1.89
C ALA A 59 13.51 -13.96 -1.10
N PHE A 60 13.52 -15.12 -0.44
CA PHE A 60 14.68 -15.56 0.35
C PHE A 60 15.92 -15.89 -0.48
N LYS A 61 15.77 -16.28 -1.76
CA LYS A 61 16.91 -16.37 -2.69
C LYS A 61 17.50 -15.00 -2.98
N THR A 62 16.67 -13.99 -3.23
CA THR A 62 17.11 -12.62 -3.50
C THR A 62 17.77 -11.98 -2.28
N LEU A 63 17.24 -12.27 -1.08
CA LEU A 63 17.79 -11.78 0.19
C LEU A 63 19.10 -12.48 0.60
N ASN A 64 19.50 -13.55 -0.10
CA ASN A 64 20.66 -14.39 0.21
C ASN A 64 20.77 -14.77 1.70
N SER A 65 19.61 -15.02 2.34
CA SER A 65 19.52 -15.34 3.75
C SER A 65 18.25 -16.16 4.01
N ASN A 66 18.07 -16.61 5.25
CA ASN A 66 16.93 -17.41 5.69
C ASN A 66 16.52 -17.15 7.15
N SER A 67 16.94 -16.01 7.71
CA SER A 67 16.64 -15.59 9.08
C SER A 67 15.64 -14.43 9.14
N LYS A 68 14.90 -14.33 10.24
CA LYS A 68 14.03 -13.19 10.53
C LYS A 68 14.80 -11.86 10.51
N ASP A 69 16.01 -11.84 11.07
CA ASP A 69 16.85 -10.63 11.11
C ASP A 69 17.18 -10.07 9.72
N SER A 70 17.42 -10.97 8.75
CA SER A 70 17.68 -10.56 7.38
C SER A 70 16.45 -10.00 6.67
N VAL A 71 15.26 -10.51 7.01
CA VAL A 71 13.98 -9.96 6.52
C VAL A 71 13.78 -8.56 7.09
N ASN A 72 13.93 -8.38 8.40
CA ASN A 72 13.80 -7.07 9.05
C ASN A 72 14.80 -6.06 8.46
N THR A 73 16.06 -6.46 8.28
CA THR A 73 17.08 -5.60 7.65
C THR A 73 16.66 -5.19 6.24
N ALA A 74 16.09 -6.10 5.46
CA ALA A 74 15.64 -5.81 4.11
C ALA A 74 14.42 -4.89 4.08
N VAL A 75 13.45 -5.08 4.98
CA VAL A 75 12.28 -4.20 5.12
C VAL A 75 12.72 -2.79 5.48
N GLU A 76 13.60 -2.61 6.46
CA GLU A 76 14.09 -1.28 6.84
C GLU A 76 14.91 -0.62 5.71
N THR A 77 15.73 -1.40 5.00
CA THR A 77 16.49 -0.90 3.84
C THR A 77 15.55 -0.46 2.71
N ALA A 78 14.49 -1.23 2.45
CA ALA A 78 13.48 -0.90 1.45
C ALA A 78 12.71 0.36 1.85
N LYS A 79 12.29 0.49 3.11
CA LYS A 79 11.66 1.70 3.65
C LYS A 79 12.55 2.92 3.48
N ALA A 80 13.82 2.84 3.85
CA ALA A 80 14.77 3.93 3.64
C ALA A 80 14.92 4.31 2.15
N SER A 81 14.88 3.32 1.26
CA SER A 81 14.92 3.55 -0.19
C SER A 81 13.66 4.23 -0.71
N LEU A 82 12.48 3.80 -0.24
CA LEU A 82 11.19 4.42 -0.58
C LEU A 82 11.14 5.88 -0.14
N SER A 83 11.65 6.20 1.05
CA SER A 83 11.69 7.58 1.56
C SER A 83 12.67 8.49 0.80
N SER A 84 13.74 7.93 0.23
CA SER A 84 14.80 8.70 -0.46
C SER A 84 14.64 8.76 -1.98
N GLN A 85 13.82 7.89 -2.58
CA GLN A 85 13.69 7.75 -4.03
C GLN A 85 12.23 7.92 -4.47
N PRO A 86 11.80 9.13 -4.86
CA PRO A 86 10.41 9.41 -5.27
C PRO A 86 9.92 8.52 -6.43
N ALA A 87 10.80 8.18 -7.38
CA ALA A 87 10.45 7.29 -8.49
C ALA A 87 10.17 5.86 -8.03
N LEU A 88 10.91 5.38 -7.02
CA LEU A 88 10.71 4.06 -6.42
C LEU A 88 9.42 4.06 -5.58
N PHE A 89 9.20 5.12 -4.80
CA PHE A 89 7.97 5.30 -4.06
C PHE A 89 6.74 5.30 -4.98
N LYS A 90 6.79 6.01 -6.11
CA LYS A 90 5.69 6.00 -7.09
C LYS A 90 5.43 4.58 -7.63
N GLN A 91 6.47 3.80 -7.93
CA GLN A 91 6.30 2.41 -8.36
C GLN A 91 5.65 1.54 -7.28
N PHE A 92 6.12 1.66 -6.03
CA PHE A 92 5.53 0.99 -4.87
C PHE A 92 4.06 1.39 -4.69
N TYR A 93 3.75 2.68 -4.69
CA TYR A 93 2.40 3.22 -4.56
C TYR A 93 1.44 2.74 -5.66
N LEU A 94 1.89 2.62 -6.90
CA LEU A 94 1.06 2.08 -7.98
C LEU A 94 0.88 0.56 -7.87
N TRP A 95 1.87 -0.14 -7.32
CA TRP A 95 1.77 -1.57 -7.04
C TRP A 95 0.77 -1.87 -5.93
N THR A 96 0.67 -1.04 -4.88
CA THR A 96 -0.28 -1.28 -3.78
C THR A 96 -1.74 -1.33 -4.24
N PHE A 97 -2.11 -0.57 -5.28
CA PHE A 97 -3.43 -0.69 -5.91
C PHE A 97 -3.69 -2.09 -6.47
N LEU A 98 -2.71 -2.66 -7.17
CA LEU A 98 -2.83 -4.00 -7.76
C LEU A 98 -2.85 -5.09 -6.70
N PHE A 99 -2.13 -4.86 -5.59
CA PHE A 99 -2.08 -5.75 -4.44
C PHE A 99 -3.39 -5.77 -3.66
N ALA A 100 -3.99 -4.61 -3.40
CA ALA A 100 -5.17 -4.49 -2.55
C ALA A 100 -6.50 -4.75 -3.28
N LYS A 101 -6.56 -4.55 -4.60
CA LYS A 101 -7.81 -4.76 -5.34
C LYS A 101 -8.15 -6.25 -5.44
N ASP A 102 -9.44 -6.55 -5.43
CA ASP A 102 -9.90 -7.88 -5.82
C ASP A 102 -9.49 -8.20 -7.27
N PRO A 103 -9.08 -9.45 -7.59
CA PRO A 103 -8.71 -9.84 -8.95
C PRO A 103 -9.82 -9.56 -9.97
N ASN A 104 -11.09 -9.71 -9.55
CA ASN A 104 -12.28 -9.52 -10.38
C ASN A 104 -12.78 -8.06 -10.37
N SER A 105 -12.20 -7.19 -9.54
CA SER A 105 -12.58 -5.78 -9.45
C SER A 105 -11.62 -4.87 -10.23
N LYS A 106 -12.15 -3.75 -10.70
CA LYS A 106 -11.41 -2.64 -11.31
C LYS A 106 -11.17 -1.47 -10.34
N SER A 107 -11.70 -1.56 -9.13
CA SER A 107 -11.66 -0.51 -8.11
C SER A 107 -11.49 -1.08 -6.71
N ILE A 108 -11.02 -0.23 -5.79
CA ILE A 108 -10.88 -0.52 -4.36
C ILE A 108 -11.97 0.26 -3.61
N PRO A 109 -12.75 -0.39 -2.73
CA PRO A 109 -13.69 0.30 -1.83
C PRO A 109 -13.03 1.47 -1.08
N SER A 110 -13.79 2.56 -0.87
CA SER A 110 -13.24 3.81 -0.30
C SER A 110 -12.69 3.64 1.12
N ASP A 111 -13.30 2.78 1.93
CA ASP A 111 -12.85 2.43 3.29
C ASP A 111 -11.49 1.72 3.29
N ILE A 112 -11.29 0.76 2.38
CA ILE A 112 -10.00 0.08 2.18
C ILE A 112 -8.96 1.06 1.65
N ALA A 113 -9.33 1.89 0.67
CA ALA A 113 -8.42 2.90 0.11
C ALA A 113 -7.97 3.93 1.17
N ALA A 114 -8.90 4.44 1.98
CA ALA A 114 -8.62 5.35 3.09
C ALA A 114 -7.62 4.76 4.10
N SER A 115 -7.81 3.49 4.45
CA SER A 115 -6.91 2.76 5.35
C SER A 115 -5.51 2.64 4.75
N LEU A 116 -5.41 2.26 3.47
CA LEU A 116 -4.14 2.14 2.77
C LEU A 116 -3.42 3.48 2.60
N PHE A 117 -4.13 4.54 2.26
CA PHE A 117 -3.52 5.88 2.15
C PHE A 117 -2.96 6.36 3.49
N SER A 118 -3.68 6.10 4.59
CA SER A 118 -3.22 6.44 5.94
C SER A 118 -1.90 5.76 6.29
N VAL A 119 -1.73 4.50 5.87
CA VAL A 119 -0.51 3.71 6.08
C VAL A 119 0.62 4.14 5.15
N ILE A 120 0.34 4.32 3.85
CA ILE A 120 1.36 4.57 2.82
C ILE A 120 1.96 5.97 2.95
N PHE A 121 1.13 6.98 3.16
CA PHE A 121 1.56 8.38 3.22
C PHE A 121 1.83 8.87 4.64
N GLY A 122 1.35 8.13 5.64
CA GLY A 122 1.44 8.53 7.03
C GLY A 122 0.57 9.73 7.39
N LYS A 123 0.59 10.08 8.68
CA LYS A 123 -0.31 11.08 9.27
C LYS A 123 0.08 12.54 8.99
N ASN A 124 1.31 12.79 8.52
CA ASN A 124 1.86 14.14 8.40
C ASN A 124 1.47 14.86 7.10
N HIS A 125 0.75 14.18 6.20
CA HIS A 125 0.38 14.72 4.90
C HIS A 125 -1.03 15.30 4.95
N ASN A 126 -1.19 16.52 5.51
CA ASN A 126 -2.50 17.17 5.70
C ASN A 126 -3.38 17.15 4.45
N HIS A 127 -2.78 17.37 3.28
CA HIS A 127 -3.48 17.33 2.00
C HIS A 127 -4.13 15.96 1.73
N ILE A 128 -3.37 14.88 1.96
CA ILE A 128 -3.85 13.50 1.78
C ILE A 128 -4.85 13.13 2.89
N GLN A 129 -4.64 13.60 4.11
CA GLN A 129 -5.59 13.39 5.22
C GLN A 129 -6.94 14.04 4.93
N ASN A 130 -6.96 15.23 4.34
CA ASN A 130 -8.21 15.87 3.91
C ASN A 130 -8.92 15.05 2.83
N PHE A 131 -8.18 14.51 1.87
CA PHE A 131 -8.75 13.63 0.85
C PHE A 131 -9.28 12.33 1.46
N ILE A 132 -8.56 11.71 2.40
CA ILE A 132 -9.02 10.53 3.15
C ILE A 132 -10.35 10.84 3.86
N ASN A 133 -10.44 11.97 4.54
CA ASN A 133 -11.68 12.38 5.21
C ASN A 133 -12.84 12.56 4.22
N TYR A 134 -12.56 13.16 3.06
CA TYR A 134 -13.55 13.36 2.00
C TYR A 134 -14.10 12.04 1.45
N ILE A 135 -13.22 11.09 1.09
CA ILE A 135 -13.69 9.80 0.54
C ILE A 135 -14.40 8.91 1.57
N CYS A 136 -14.21 9.18 2.86
CA CYS A 136 -14.90 8.52 3.97
C CYS A 136 -16.29 9.13 4.28
N LEU A 137 -16.67 10.25 3.64
CA LEU A 137 -18.00 10.82 3.84
C LEU A 137 -19.08 9.88 3.28
N PRO A 138 -20.22 9.71 4.00
CA PRO A 138 -21.34 8.93 3.50
C PRO A 138 -21.79 9.38 2.12
N ASP A 139 -22.13 8.41 1.26
CA ASP A 139 -22.68 8.63 -0.09
C ASP A 139 -21.83 9.51 -1.03
N THR A 140 -20.55 9.73 -0.71
CA THR A 140 -19.65 10.59 -1.50
C THR A 140 -18.85 9.76 -2.50
N VAL A 141 -18.02 8.84 -2.01
CA VAL A 141 -17.16 8.00 -2.86
C VAL A 141 -17.31 6.55 -2.42
N GLN A 142 -17.78 5.68 -3.32
CA GLN A 142 -17.95 4.26 -3.02
C GLN A 142 -16.67 3.44 -3.26
N ALA A 143 -15.92 3.77 -4.31
CA ALA A 143 -14.71 3.06 -4.66
C ALA A 143 -13.81 3.93 -5.56
N LEU A 144 -12.49 3.69 -5.50
CA LEU A 144 -11.50 4.35 -6.33
C LEU A 144 -10.99 3.40 -7.41
N ASN A 145 -10.98 3.87 -8.66
CA ASN A 145 -10.36 3.14 -9.77
C ASN A 145 -8.85 3.41 -9.85
N LYS A 146 -8.16 2.73 -10.79
CA LYS A 146 -6.71 2.84 -10.96
C LYS A 146 -6.25 4.27 -11.29
N ASP A 147 -7.02 5.00 -12.08
CA ASP A 147 -6.69 6.34 -12.53
C ASP A 147 -6.78 7.33 -11.36
N GLN A 148 -7.90 7.33 -10.64
CA GLN A 148 -8.09 8.13 -9.42
C GLN A 148 -7.01 7.83 -8.36
N TRP A 149 -6.68 6.55 -8.17
CA TRP A 149 -5.59 6.15 -7.28
C TRP A 149 -4.25 6.74 -7.74
N ALA A 150 -3.87 6.54 -9.01
CA ALA A 150 -2.61 7.03 -9.54
C ALA A 150 -2.50 8.56 -9.45
N SER A 151 -3.58 9.26 -9.78
CA SER A 151 -3.66 10.71 -9.77
C SER A 151 -3.49 11.32 -8.39
N LEU A 152 -3.92 10.65 -7.30
CA LEU A 152 -3.75 11.19 -5.94
C LEU A 152 -2.28 11.49 -5.60
N TYR A 153 -1.35 10.64 -6.04
CA TYR A 153 0.08 10.88 -5.81
C TYR A 153 0.54 12.16 -6.49
N ASP A 154 0.22 12.31 -7.78
CA ASP A 154 0.62 13.49 -8.55
C ASP A 154 -0.10 14.75 -8.04
N PHE A 155 -1.37 14.63 -7.67
CA PHE A 155 -2.16 15.70 -7.05
C PHE A 155 -1.52 16.18 -5.74
N SER A 156 -1.09 15.26 -4.87
CA SER A 156 -0.42 15.59 -3.61
C SER A 156 0.91 16.34 -3.76
N LEU A 157 1.55 16.22 -4.93
CA LEU A 157 2.82 16.87 -5.24
C LEU A 157 2.64 18.20 -5.98
N GLN A 158 1.61 18.30 -6.83
CA GLN A 158 1.41 19.43 -7.74
C GLN A 158 0.46 20.47 -7.18
N ILE A 159 -0.52 20.07 -6.37
CA ILE A 159 -1.57 20.97 -5.87
C ILE A 159 -1.21 21.42 -4.45
N ALA A 160 -1.28 22.73 -4.24
CA ALA A 160 -1.04 23.35 -2.95
C ALA A 160 -2.12 22.91 -1.95
N PRO A 161 -1.80 22.75 -0.65
CA PRO A 161 -2.78 22.33 0.35
C PRO A 161 -3.98 23.26 0.53
N ASP A 162 -3.86 24.51 0.08
CA ASP A 162 -4.94 25.52 0.08
C ASP A 162 -5.68 25.62 -1.26
N PHE A 163 -5.33 24.74 -2.22
CA PHE A 163 -5.88 24.67 -3.58
C PHE A 163 -5.73 25.96 -4.40
N SER A 164 -4.87 26.90 -3.99
CA SER A 164 -4.67 28.19 -4.66
C SER A 164 -4.19 28.08 -6.11
N ASN A 165 -3.58 26.95 -6.47
CA ASN A 165 -3.09 26.64 -7.81
C ASN A 165 -3.90 25.55 -8.53
N TYR A 166 -5.07 25.18 -8.03
CA TYR A 166 -5.93 24.20 -8.68
C TYR A 166 -6.64 24.81 -9.90
N ASP A 167 -6.63 24.08 -11.01
CA ASP A 167 -7.28 24.45 -12.26
C ASP A 167 -8.39 23.43 -12.58
N PHE A 168 -9.64 23.89 -12.54
CA PHE A 168 -10.83 23.06 -12.82
C PHE A 168 -10.95 22.65 -14.30
N GLU A 169 -10.20 23.29 -15.20
CA GLU A 169 -10.16 22.91 -16.61
C GLU A 169 -9.03 21.90 -16.91
N ALA A 170 -8.22 21.54 -15.90
CA ALA A 170 -7.17 20.55 -16.04
C ALA A 170 -7.76 19.11 -16.11
N SER A 171 -6.99 18.19 -16.68
CA SER A 171 -7.41 16.79 -16.88
C SER A 171 -7.36 15.92 -15.61
N TRP A 172 -7.63 16.48 -14.43
CA TRP A 172 -7.75 15.69 -13.21
C TRP A 172 -9.05 14.86 -13.24
N PRO A 173 -9.07 13.69 -12.60
CA PRO A 173 -10.32 12.97 -12.37
C PRO A 173 -11.33 13.83 -11.61
N VAL A 174 -12.61 13.79 -12.02
CA VAL A 174 -13.70 14.63 -11.46
C VAL A 174 -13.80 14.61 -9.93
N ILE A 175 -13.45 13.49 -9.29
CA ILE A 175 -13.40 13.37 -7.82
C ILE A 175 -12.51 14.44 -7.16
N PHE A 176 -11.45 14.90 -7.84
CA PHE A 176 -10.59 15.95 -7.33
C PHE A 176 -11.24 17.33 -7.46
N ASP A 177 -12.00 17.61 -8.52
CA ASP A 177 -12.79 18.84 -8.63
C ASP A 177 -13.81 18.92 -7.49
N GLU A 178 -14.53 17.81 -7.24
CA GLU A 178 -15.50 17.69 -6.16
C GLU A 178 -14.84 17.83 -4.78
N PHE A 179 -13.67 17.20 -4.59
CA PHE A 179 -12.89 17.32 -3.35
C PHE A 179 -12.44 18.75 -3.07
N VAL A 180 -11.95 19.46 -4.10
CA VAL A 180 -11.53 20.85 -3.98
C VAL A 180 -12.72 21.73 -3.64
N ALA A 181 -13.83 21.59 -4.37
CA ALA A 181 -15.06 22.35 -4.11
C ALA A 181 -15.64 22.10 -2.71
N TYR A 182 -15.54 20.87 -2.20
CA TYR A 182 -15.91 20.54 -0.83
C TYR A 182 -14.99 21.21 0.19
N SER A 183 -13.68 21.25 -0.08
CA SER A 183 -12.67 21.74 0.87
C SER A 183 -12.56 23.27 0.93
N THR A 184 -13.13 23.99 -0.05
CA THR A 184 -13.10 25.47 -0.12
C THR A 184 -14.42 26.16 0.24
N ASN A 185 -15.47 25.39 0.57
CA ASN A 185 -16.74 25.92 1.11
C ASN A 185 -16.72 25.96 2.63
#